data_AF-A0A7V5VY05-F1
#
_entry.id   AF-A0A7V5VY05-F1
#
_cell.length_a   1.000
_cell.length_b   1.000
_cell.length_c   1.000
_cell.angle_alpha   90.00
_cell.angle_beta   90.00
_cell.angle_gamma   90.00
#
_symmetry.space_group_name_H-M   'P 1'
#
loop_
_entity.id
_entity.type
_entity.pdbx_description
1 polymer ?
#
loop_
_entity_poly.entity_id
_entity_poly.type
_entity_poly.pdbx_seq_one_letter_code
_entity_poly.pdbx_strand_id
1 'polypeptide(L)'
;HYGELELFTAADKPTDITKPTLFRYKGKIYPGNVVHSSWIGFIEEGKPGLNQLFMKDFYQMWVQHNNNPIIKFHELNDIIDDNGDGIIEVNKPNEIDALLAATNKYLSDTNFPMNGKRLVWVYDNKIYYSSKEYRKFAKEDYEATPFASVYKFSHDVAPAKAALGINGCRDCHSKNSSFFYAKVLQLPFDEHAEPVWMLQSQFLKYTGTPPKYVGIAGSVASFFDWLTVVVMILLIGHILMDISIRFGKRSLNKKTTATVWVQRFNIHFRAQHLMLLSSVLLLLFLSGIFLWGLRYPGAKWASALTSAFGGIDFWRIIHRIGGAGLIMTCLYHIFYSILHEEGRRDFILMLPRKYDFTTLWQNIKYFLRFSKEAPKFGRFTYFEKFDYWAVFWGSAIMIGTGLAMWFHDILKLIFPSVSMELLNAFKEAHAHEALLAFLAIVIWHIYNVHFRGNRFPISWLWVHGKMTKDDYDLEHPLDDTIK
;
A
#
# COMPACT_ATOMS: atom_id res chain seq x y z
N HIS A 1 -23.90 10.39 28.01
CA HIS A 1 -24.67 11.22 27.06
C HIS A 1 -25.90 11.84 27.73
N TYR A 2 -25.72 12.55 28.85
CA TYR A 2 -26.71 13.42 29.48
C TYR A 2 -25.91 14.48 30.24
N GLY A 3 -26.07 15.78 29.94
CA GLY A 3 -25.47 16.83 30.78
C GLY A 3 -25.00 18.11 30.11
N GLU A 4 -24.80 18.16 28.79
CA GLU A 4 -24.38 19.41 28.14
C GLU A 4 -25.58 20.22 27.63
N LEU A 5 -25.68 21.47 28.09
CA LEU A 5 -26.78 22.40 27.78
C LEU A 5 -26.62 23.06 26.39
N GLU A 6 -25.42 23.06 25.81
CA GLU A 6 -25.11 23.65 24.50
C GLU A 6 -24.64 22.58 23.50
N LEU A 7 -25.42 21.52 23.32
CA LEU A 7 -25.07 20.41 22.41
C LEU A 7 -25.17 20.77 20.93
N PHE A 8 -25.91 21.83 20.58
CA PHE A 8 -26.13 22.22 19.18
C PHE A 8 -25.99 23.74 19.03
N THR A 9 -25.34 24.15 17.94
CA THR A 9 -25.33 25.54 17.48
C THR A 9 -26.74 25.99 17.08
N ALA A 10 -26.95 27.30 16.91
CA ALA A 10 -28.21 27.87 16.40
C ALA A 10 -28.65 27.35 15.00
N ALA A 11 -27.83 26.53 14.34
CA ALA A 11 -28.12 25.87 13.08
C ALA A 11 -28.30 24.34 13.22
N ASP A 12 -28.64 23.85 14.42
CA ASP A 12 -28.81 22.43 14.76
C ASP A 12 -27.60 21.55 14.43
N LYS A 13 -26.40 22.13 14.42
CA LYS A 13 -25.14 21.38 14.26
C LYS A 13 -24.58 21.03 15.62
N PRO A 14 -24.17 19.77 15.87
CA PRO A 14 -23.55 19.41 17.13
C PRO A 14 -22.32 20.28 17.38
N THR A 15 -22.21 20.84 18.58
CA THR A 15 -21.08 21.67 19.02
C THR A 15 -19.82 20.81 19.16
N ASP A 16 -19.98 19.56 19.58
CA ASP A 16 -18.90 18.58 19.68
C ASP A 16 -18.96 17.49 18.62
N ILE A 17 -17.86 17.38 17.85
CA ILE A 17 -17.66 16.30 16.89
C ILE A 17 -16.99 15.14 17.60
N THR A 18 -17.78 14.16 18.03
CA THR A 18 -17.23 12.90 18.55
C THR A 18 -16.79 12.00 17.40
N LYS A 19 -15.56 11.49 17.47
CA LYS A 19 -15.01 10.53 16.51
C LYS A 19 -14.85 9.18 17.21
N PRO A 20 -15.73 8.20 16.95
CA PRO A 20 -15.67 6.92 17.63
C PRO A 20 -14.43 6.12 17.20
N THR A 21 -13.98 5.24 18.09
CA THR A 21 -12.97 4.24 17.74
C THR A 21 -13.55 3.28 16.73
N LEU A 22 -12.75 2.90 15.72
CA LEU A 22 -13.16 1.93 14.71
C LEU A 22 -12.60 0.55 15.05
N PHE A 23 -13.41 -0.49 15.04
CA PHE A 23 -12.93 -1.86 15.21
C PHE A 23 -13.43 -2.78 14.09
N ARG A 24 -12.72 -3.88 13.87
CA ARG A 24 -13.11 -4.90 12.90
C ARG A 24 -13.94 -5.98 13.59
N TYR A 25 -15.15 -6.21 13.10
CA TYR A 25 -16.04 -7.26 13.60
C TYR A 25 -16.77 -7.92 12.44
N LYS A 26 -16.74 -9.26 12.39
CA LYS A 26 -17.34 -10.07 11.29
C LYS A 26 -16.95 -9.57 9.88
N GLY A 27 -15.68 -9.23 9.70
CA GLY A 27 -15.13 -8.77 8.41
C GLY A 27 -15.51 -7.34 8.00
N LYS A 28 -16.22 -6.58 8.85
CA LYS A 28 -16.61 -5.19 8.60
C LYS A 28 -15.99 -4.26 9.63
N ILE A 29 -15.86 -2.98 9.28
CA ILE A 29 -15.38 -1.93 10.18
C ILE A 29 -16.59 -1.24 10.77
N TYR A 30 -16.63 -1.12 12.09
CA TYR A 30 -17.70 -0.46 12.80
C TYR A 30 -17.18 0.62 13.74
N PRO A 31 -17.91 1.73 13.89
CA PRO A 31 -17.69 2.63 14.99
C PRO A 31 -18.20 1.97 16.28
N GLY A 32 -17.44 2.11 17.36
CA GLY A 32 -17.92 1.76 18.67
C GLY A 32 -17.01 2.23 19.78
N ASN A 33 -17.43 1.89 21.00
CA ASN A 33 -16.69 2.22 22.20
C ASN A 33 -15.98 0.97 22.72
N VAL A 34 -14.66 1.10 22.89
CA VAL A 34 -13.82 0.05 23.43
C VAL A 34 -13.67 0.35 24.92
N VAL A 35 -14.18 -0.56 25.77
CA VAL A 35 -14.20 -0.37 27.22
C VAL A 35 -12.99 -1.06 27.84
N HIS A 36 -12.18 -0.26 28.52
CA HIS A 36 -11.12 -0.74 29.42
C HIS A 36 -11.73 -0.92 30.80
N SER A 37 -11.46 -2.05 31.45
CA SER A 37 -11.99 -2.30 32.80
C SER A 37 -10.89 -2.77 33.74
N SER A 38 -11.03 -2.35 34.99
CA SER A 38 -10.23 -2.81 36.11
C SER A 38 -11.17 -3.14 37.27
N TRP A 39 -10.95 -4.29 37.91
CA TRP A 39 -11.81 -4.75 38.99
C TRP A 39 -11.16 -5.87 39.80
N ILE A 40 -11.63 -6.00 41.04
CA ILE A 40 -11.24 -7.09 41.92
C ILE A 40 -12.16 -8.28 41.73
N GLY A 41 -11.57 -9.44 41.51
CA GLY A 41 -12.26 -10.70 41.37
C GLY A 41 -11.70 -11.79 42.27
N PHE A 42 -12.30 -12.97 42.15
CA PHE A 42 -11.79 -14.19 42.75
C PHE A 42 -12.02 -15.38 41.81
N ILE A 43 -11.13 -16.36 41.91
CA ILE A 43 -11.19 -17.62 41.17
C ILE A 43 -11.49 -18.72 42.18
N GLU A 44 -12.44 -19.59 41.86
CA GLU A 44 -12.75 -20.78 42.68
C GLU A 44 -11.98 -21.98 42.15
N GLU A 45 -11.29 -22.69 43.03
CA GLU A 45 -10.53 -23.89 42.68
C GLU A 45 -11.47 -24.97 42.11
N GLY A 46 -11.10 -25.53 40.96
CA GLY A 46 -11.87 -26.58 40.29
C GLY A 46 -13.11 -26.11 39.52
N LYS A 47 -13.44 -24.81 39.50
CA LYS A 47 -14.55 -24.28 38.67
C LYS A 47 -14.04 -23.40 37.53
N PRO A 48 -14.61 -23.53 36.32
CA PRO A 48 -14.31 -22.60 35.23
C PRO A 48 -14.99 -21.25 35.50
N GLY A 49 -14.21 -20.18 35.55
CA GLY A 49 -14.74 -18.82 35.62
C GLY A 49 -13.87 -17.84 36.40
N LEU A 50 -14.19 -16.56 36.25
CA LEU A 50 -13.61 -15.45 36.97
C LEU A 50 -14.78 -14.65 37.56
N ASN A 51 -14.92 -14.66 38.89
CA ASN A 51 -16.05 -14.02 39.55
C ASN A 51 -15.66 -12.60 39.98
N GLN A 52 -16.57 -11.65 39.81
CA GLN A 52 -16.40 -10.29 40.30
C GLN A 52 -16.78 -10.20 41.77
N LEU A 53 -15.95 -9.53 42.58
CA LEU A 53 -16.31 -9.20 43.94
C LEU A 53 -17.46 -8.17 43.94
N PHE A 54 -18.35 -8.20 44.94
CA PHE A 54 -19.41 -7.21 45.00
C PHE A 54 -18.82 -5.80 45.09
N MET A 55 -19.22 -4.92 44.18
CA MET A 55 -18.73 -3.53 44.14
C MET A 55 -19.01 -2.79 45.45
N LYS A 56 -20.07 -3.16 46.18
CA LYS A 56 -20.37 -2.64 47.51
C LYS A 56 -19.23 -2.89 48.49
N ASP A 57 -18.67 -4.10 48.52
CA ASP A 57 -17.62 -4.49 49.47
C ASP A 57 -16.33 -3.71 49.18
N PHE A 58 -15.98 -3.63 47.89
CA PHE A 58 -14.85 -2.81 47.42
C PHE A 58 -15.02 -1.33 47.78
N TYR A 59 -16.20 -0.75 47.52
CA TYR A 59 -16.49 0.64 47.86
C TYR A 59 -16.44 0.90 49.38
N GLN A 60 -17.02 0.00 50.19
CA GLN A 60 -17.02 0.13 51.65
C GLN A 60 -15.62 0.00 52.25
N MET A 61 -14.75 -0.82 51.67
CA MET A 61 -13.33 -0.88 52.06
C MET A 61 -12.67 0.50 51.91
N TRP A 62 -12.80 1.12 50.73
CA TRP A 62 -12.25 2.45 50.47
C TRP A 62 -12.88 3.54 51.35
N VAL A 63 -14.18 3.50 51.60
CA VAL A 63 -14.84 4.44 52.52
C VAL A 63 -14.30 4.32 53.95
N GLN A 64 -14.10 3.09 54.45
CA GLN A 64 -13.53 2.88 55.78
C GLN A 64 -12.08 3.37 55.88
N HIS A 65 -11.29 3.16 54.82
CA HIS A 65 -9.94 3.67 54.71
C HIS A 65 -9.92 5.19 54.70
N ASN A 66 -10.68 5.83 53.82
CA ASN A 66 -10.72 7.30 53.71
C ASN A 66 -11.17 7.99 55.00
N ASN A 67 -12.02 7.34 55.80
CA ASN A 67 -12.43 7.86 57.11
C ASN A 67 -11.33 7.73 58.18
N ASN A 68 -10.51 6.67 58.15
CA ASN A 68 -9.47 6.40 59.14
C ASN A 68 -8.24 5.70 58.51
N PRO A 69 -7.43 6.41 57.71
CA PRO A 69 -6.41 5.79 56.84
C PRO A 69 -5.25 5.16 57.60
N ILE A 70 -5.02 5.59 58.85
CA ILE A 70 -3.96 5.05 59.73
C ILE A 70 -4.35 3.68 60.31
N ILE A 71 -5.64 3.44 60.55
CA ILE A 71 -6.13 2.28 61.31
C ILE A 71 -6.80 1.25 60.39
N LYS A 72 -7.58 1.72 59.42
CA LYS A 72 -8.36 0.86 58.52
C LYS A 72 -7.65 0.75 57.18
N PHE A 73 -7.25 -0.48 56.84
CA PHE A 73 -6.61 -0.83 55.56
C PHE A 73 -5.43 0.08 55.21
N HIS A 74 -4.49 0.26 56.15
CA HIS A 74 -3.31 1.12 56.00
C HIS A 74 -2.46 0.80 54.75
N GLU A 75 -2.56 -0.43 54.26
CA GLU A 75 -1.92 -0.91 53.04
C GLU A 75 -2.33 -0.05 51.83
N LEU A 76 -3.56 0.49 51.80
CA LEU A 76 -4.04 1.35 50.71
C LEU A 76 -3.32 2.71 50.65
N ASN A 77 -2.61 3.14 51.70
CA ASN A 77 -1.80 4.36 51.66
C ASN A 77 -0.61 4.26 50.69
N ASP A 78 -0.20 3.04 50.34
CA ASP A 78 0.86 2.81 49.35
C ASP A 78 0.38 3.09 47.92
N ILE A 79 -0.93 3.23 47.71
CA ILE A 79 -1.55 3.55 46.43
C ILE A 79 -1.75 5.06 46.36
N ILE A 80 -0.93 5.71 45.53
CA ILE A 80 -0.91 7.16 45.40
C ILE A 80 -1.32 7.55 43.99
N ASP A 81 -1.78 8.80 43.86
CA ASP A 81 -1.93 9.44 42.57
C ASP A 81 -0.53 9.77 42.03
N ASP A 82 -0.14 9.04 40.99
CA ASP A 82 1.22 9.06 40.44
C ASP A 82 1.48 10.26 39.54
N ASN A 83 0.44 10.79 38.90
CA ASN A 83 0.53 11.85 37.89
C ASN A 83 -0.04 13.20 38.38
N GLY A 84 -0.68 13.22 39.56
CA GLY A 84 -1.25 14.39 40.19
C GLY A 84 -2.58 14.86 39.58
N ASP A 85 -3.28 14.01 38.82
CA ASP A 85 -4.54 14.35 38.14
C ASP A 85 -5.79 14.21 39.04
N GLY A 86 -5.60 13.73 40.27
CA GLY A 86 -6.64 13.51 41.27
C GLY A 86 -7.29 12.12 41.20
N ILE A 87 -6.82 11.23 40.32
CA ILE A 87 -7.25 9.83 40.22
C ILE A 87 -6.15 8.95 40.81
N ILE A 88 -6.55 7.93 41.56
CA ILE A 88 -5.60 6.94 42.10
C ILE A 88 -5.50 5.79 41.11
N GLU A 89 -4.29 5.50 40.64
CA GLU A 89 -3.99 4.36 39.77
C GLU A 89 -3.50 3.15 40.59
N VAL A 90 -3.78 1.95 40.07
CA VAL A 90 -3.20 0.71 40.60
C VAL A 90 -2.39 0.09 39.48
N ASN A 91 -1.17 0.60 39.32
CA ASN A 91 -0.30 0.33 38.18
C ASN A 91 1.08 -0.19 38.62
N LYS A 92 1.57 0.15 39.81
CA LYS A 92 2.85 -0.34 40.32
C LYS A 92 2.74 -1.71 40.99
N PRO A 93 3.84 -2.50 40.97
CA PRO A 93 3.90 -3.77 41.69
C PRO A 93 3.45 -3.68 43.15
N ASN A 94 3.94 -2.68 43.89
CA ASN A 94 3.65 -2.54 45.31
C ASN A 94 2.17 -2.23 45.57
N GLU A 95 1.55 -1.43 44.70
CA GLU A 95 0.14 -1.04 44.80
C GLU A 95 -0.81 -2.21 44.54
N ILE A 96 -0.45 -3.08 43.59
CA ILE A 96 -1.22 -4.29 43.29
C ILE A 96 -1.22 -5.22 44.52
N ASP A 97 -0.06 -5.43 45.15
CA ASP A 97 0.03 -6.26 46.36
C ASP A 97 -0.72 -5.61 47.54
N ALA A 98 -0.60 -4.29 47.70
CA ALA A 98 -1.31 -3.51 48.71
C ALA A 98 -2.84 -3.63 48.55
N LEU A 99 -3.36 -3.47 47.33
CA LEU A 99 -4.77 -3.59 47.02
C LEU A 99 -5.31 -4.99 47.35
N LEU A 100 -4.58 -6.03 46.95
CA LEU A 100 -4.95 -7.41 47.22
C LEU A 100 -4.91 -7.73 48.72
N ALA A 101 -3.91 -7.24 49.44
CA ALA A 101 -3.78 -7.41 50.89
C ALA A 101 -4.91 -6.71 51.65
N ALA A 102 -5.20 -5.44 51.32
CA ALA A 102 -6.29 -4.67 51.91
C ALA A 102 -7.65 -5.35 51.68
N THR A 103 -7.88 -5.83 50.46
CA THR A 103 -9.13 -6.53 50.12
C THR A 103 -9.28 -7.83 50.90
N ASN A 104 -8.21 -8.63 51.01
CA ASN A 104 -8.25 -9.87 51.77
C ASN A 104 -8.58 -9.64 53.25
N LYS A 105 -8.05 -8.56 53.82
CA LYS A 105 -8.34 -8.13 55.19
C LYS A 105 -9.81 -7.72 55.36
N TYR A 106 -10.36 -6.94 54.43
CA TYR A 106 -11.77 -6.55 54.45
C TYR A 106 -12.71 -7.77 54.37
N LEU A 107 -12.40 -8.72 53.49
CA LEU A 107 -13.20 -9.94 53.34
C LEU A 107 -13.14 -10.85 54.57
N SER A 108 -11.99 -10.87 55.26
CA SER A 108 -11.84 -11.56 56.53
C SER A 108 -12.68 -10.90 57.63
N ASP A 109 -12.63 -9.56 57.74
CA ASP A 109 -13.41 -8.79 58.72
C ASP A 109 -14.93 -8.95 58.53
N THR A 110 -15.37 -9.17 57.28
CA THR A 110 -16.80 -9.32 56.92
C THR A 110 -17.27 -10.79 56.87
N ASN A 111 -16.41 -11.75 57.25
CA ASN A 111 -16.67 -13.19 57.19
C ASN A 111 -17.09 -13.70 55.80
N PHE A 112 -16.54 -13.11 54.73
CA PHE A 112 -16.79 -13.58 53.38
C PHE A 112 -16.12 -14.95 53.15
N PRO A 113 -16.83 -15.96 52.59
CA PRO A 113 -16.28 -17.31 52.48
C PRO A 113 -15.23 -17.37 51.37
N MET A 114 -13.96 -17.43 51.78
CA MET A 114 -12.78 -17.52 50.90
C MET A 114 -12.21 -18.94 50.74
N ASN A 115 -12.80 -19.96 51.35
CA ASN A 115 -12.32 -21.35 51.25
C ASN A 115 -12.33 -21.84 49.78
N GLY A 116 -11.17 -22.27 49.30
CA GLY A 116 -10.98 -22.68 47.90
C GLY A 116 -11.09 -21.54 46.89
N LYS A 117 -10.95 -20.27 47.32
CA LYS A 117 -10.97 -19.09 46.46
C LYS A 117 -9.67 -18.32 46.53
N ARG A 118 -9.21 -17.84 45.38
CA ARG A 118 -8.01 -16.98 45.26
C ARG A 118 -8.40 -15.60 44.73
N LEU A 119 -8.09 -14.54 45.48
CA LEU A 119 -8.29 -13.16 45.03
C LEU A 119 -7.39 -12.83 43.85
N VAL A 120 -7.89 -11.99 42.95
CA VAL A 120 -7.16 -11.51 41.80
C VAL A 120 -7.52 -10.06 41.46
N TRP A 121 -6.53 -9.33 40.97
CA TRP A 121 -6.70 -8.01 40.39
C TRP A 121 -6.76 -8.15 38.87
N VAL A 122 -7.88 -7.76 38.27
CA VAL A 122 -8.08 -7.77 36.83
C VAL A 122 -7.80 -6.37 36.33
N TYR A 123 -6.80 -6.23 35.47
CA TYR A 123 -6.46 -4.96 34.83
C TYR A 123 -6.24 -5.20 33.34
N ASP A 124 -7.15 -4.64 32.56
CA ASP A 124 -7.25 -4.87 31.13
C ASP A 124 -7.22 -6.37 30.77
N ASN A 125 -6.20 -6.85 30.03
CA ASN A 125 -6.08 -8.27 29.67
C ASN A 125 -5.23 -9.13 30.63
N LYS A 126 -4.87 -8.60 31.81
CA LYS A 126 -4.05 -9.29 32.79
C LYS A 126 -4.83 -9.58 34.07
N ILE A 127 -4.61 -10.77 34.62
CA ILE A 127 -5.12 -11.20 35.91
C ILE A 127 -3.91 -11.39 36.83
N TYR A 128 -3.75 -10.50 37.79
CA TYR A 128 -2.69 -10.51 38.79
C TYR A 128 -3.14 -11.30 40.01
N TYR A 129 -2.35 -12.30 40.38
CA TYR A 129 -2.47 -13.01 41.67
C TYR A 129 -1.57 -12.39 42.73
N SER A 130 -0.50 -11.73 42.28
CA SER A 130 0.39 -10.87 43.04
C SER A 130 1.08 -9.94 42.04
N SER A 131 1.87 -9.00 42.52
CA SER A 131 2.73 -8.14 41.70
C SER A 131 3.68 -8.89 40.78
N LYS A 132 4.11 -10.10 41.17
CA LYS A 132 5.07 -10.93 40.44
C LYS A 132 4.42 -12.06 39.63
N GLU A 133 3.21 -12.47 40.01
CA GLU A 133 2.49 -13.57 39.37
C GLU A 133 1.22 -13.05 38.68
N TYR A 134 1.24 -13.06 37.34
CA TYR A 134 0.07 -12.73 36.54
C TYR A 134 -0.12 -13.71 35.38
N ARG A 135 -1.36 -13.87 34.94
CA ARG A 135 -1.70 -14.55 33.68
C ARG A 135 -2.36 -13.57 32.72
N LYS A 136 -2.11 -13.74 31.42
CA LYS A 136 -2.83 -13.01 30.37
C LYS A 136 -4.09 -13.78 29.99
N PHE A 137 -5.18 -13.04 29.83
CA PHE A 137 -6.44 -13.60 29.35
C PHE A 137 -6.54 -13.40 27.83
N ALA A 138 -7.06 -14.40 27.12
CA ALA A 138 -7.33 -14.28 25.69
C ALA A 138 -8.50 -13.31 25.48
N LYS A 139 -8.35 -12.38 24.53
CA LYS A 139 -9.39 -11.42 24.16
C LYS A 139 -9.56 -11.41 22.66
N GLU A 140 -10.73 -11.00 22.22
CA GLU A 140 -10.98 -10.79 20.80
C GLU A 140 -10.33 -9.49 20.31
N ASP A 141 -10.10 -9.41 18.99
CA ASP A 141 -9.44 -8.25 18.37
C ASP A 141 -10.17 -6.91 18.60
N TYR A 142 -11.48 -6.97 18.83
CA TYR A 142 -12.34 -5.81 19.05
C TYR A 142 -12.50 -5.45 20.53
N GLU A 143 -11.93 -6.23 21.45
CA GLU A 143 -12.00 -6.00 22.89
C GLU A 143 -10.73 -5.30 23.41
N ALA A 144 -10.90 -4.34 24.31
CA ALA A 144 -9.79 -3.87 25.15
C ALA A 144 -9.56 -4.90 26.26
N THR A 145 -10.56 -5.03 27.13
CA THR A 145 -10.56 -5.98 28.23
C THR A 145 -11.49 -7.15 27.92
N PRO A 146 -11.05 -8.40 28.11
CA PRO A 146 -11.96 -9.54 28.02
C PRO A 146 -13.14 -9.40 28.98
N PHE A 147 -14.33 -9.79 28.53
CA PHE A 147 -15.62 -9.64 29.24
C PHE A 147 -16.13 -8.20 29.42
N ALA A 148 -15.37 -7.18 29.04
CA ALA A 148 -15.90 -5.82 28.98
C ALA A 148 -16.78 -5.65 27.73
N SER A 149 -18.00 -5.14 27.91
CA SER A 149 -18.94 -4.95 26.81
C SER A 149 -18.41 -3.96 25.78
N VAL A 150 -18.24 -4.42 24.53
CA VAL A 150 -17.95 -3.55 23.39
C VAL A 150 -19.26 -3.14 22.74
N TYR A 151 -19.59 -1.85 22.81
CA TYR A 151 -20.82 -1.32 22.22
C TYR A 151 -20.54 -0.80 20.81
N LYS A 152 -21.17 -1.47 19.84
CA LYS A 152 -21.21 -1.00 18.45
C LYS A 152 -22.20 0.15 18.34
N PHE A 153 -21.76 1.32 17.86
CA PHE A 153 -22.68 2.39 17.51
C PHE A 153 -23.41 1.99 16.22
N SER A 154 -24.70 1.65 16.30
CA SER A 154 -25.53 1.23 15.16
C SER A 154 -26.90 1.84 15.26
N HIS A 155 -26.94 3.16 15.13
CA HIS A 155 -28.18 3.90 14.94
C HIS A 155 -28.04 4.62 13.59
N ASP A 156 -29.07 4.53 12.74
CA ASP A 156 -29.20 5.21 11.45
C ASP A 156 -27.98 5.17 10.52
N VAL A 157 -27.69 3.98 9.97
CA VAL A 157 -26.65 3.81 8.94
C VAL A 157 -27.15 4.35 7.60
N ALA A 158 -26.78 5.59 7.28
CA ALA A 158 -27.00 6.18 5.96
C ALA A 158 -25.81 5.89 5.01
N PRO A 159 -26.03 5.91 3.67
CA PRO A 159 -24.93 5.86 2.71
C PRO A 159 -23.94 7.00 2.97
N ALA A 160 -22.64 6.71 2.90
CA ALA A 160 -21.60 7.69 3.19
C ALA A 160 -21.78 9.00 2.38
N LYS A 161 -22.21 8.91 1.11
CA LYS A 161 -22.52 10.08 0.26
C LYS A 161 -23.59 11.03 0.81
N ALA A 162 -24.45 10.56 1.70
CA ALA A 162 -25.50 11.35 2.34
C ALA A 162 -25.07 11.97 3.68
N ALA A 163 -23.86 11.65 4.17
CA ALA A 163 -23.35 12.20 5.42
C ALA A 163 -22.81 13.63 5.22
N LEU A 164 -23.27 14.57 6.06
CA LEU A 164 -22.72 15.92 6.12
C LEU A 164 -21.24 15.86 6.53
N GLY A 165 -20.37 16.57 5.80
CA GLY A 165 -18.93 16.63 6.08
C GLY A 165 -18.09 15.51 5.46
N ILE A 166 -18.67 14.65 4.62
CA ILE A 166 -17.91 13.63 3.88
C ILE A 166 -17.01 14.27 2.80
N ASN A 167 -15.71 13.98 2.85
CA ASN A 167 -14.73 14.42 1.84
C ASN A 167 -14.29 13.26 0.92
N GLY A 168 -15.04 12.16 0.96
CA GLY A 168 -14.82 10.98 0.12
C GLY A 168 -13.51 10.29 0.48
N CYS A 169 -12.65 10.10 -0.51
CA CYS A 169 -11.40 9.38 -0.32
C CYS A 169 -10.44 10.10 0.65
N ARG A 170 -10.57 11.43 0.79
CA ARG A 170 -9.73 12.24 1.68
C ARG A 170 -10.00 11.98 3.16
N ASP A 171 -11.17 11.46 3.51
CA ASP A 171 -11.49 11.14 4.90
C ASP A 171 -10.57 10.04 5.45
N CYS A 172 -10.15 9.11 4.58
CA CYS A 172 -9.19 8.05 4.92
C CYS A 172 -7.76 8.42 4.49
N HIS A 173 -7.56 9.01 3.31
CA HIS A 173 -6.23 9.16 2.71
C HIS A 173 -5.60 10.56 2.89
N SER A 174 -6.08 11.33 3.86
CA SER A 174 -5.43 12.59 4.27
C SER A 174 -4.38 12.38 5.35
N LYS A 175 -3.36 13.24 5.40
CA LYS A 175 -2.32 13.24 6.44
C LYS A 175 -2.89 13.26 7.87
N ASN A 176 -4.04 13.90 8.07
CA ASN A 176 -4.71 14.06 9.36
C ASN A 176 -5.99 13.21 9.47
N SER A 177 -6.09 12.15 8.67
CA SER A 177 -7.24 11.25 8.71
C SER A 177 -7.41 10.62 10.08
N SER A 178 -8.58 10.83 10.69
CA SER A 178 -8.95 10.10 11.92
C SER A 178 -9.17 8.61 11.68
N PHE A 179 -9.42 8.19 10.44
CA PHE A 179 -9.62 6.77 10.12
C PHE A 179 -8.35 5.94 10.32
N PHE A 180 -7.17 6.47 10.01
CA PHE A 180 -5.89 5.76 10.19
C PHE A 180 -5.03 6.32 11.32
N TYR A 181 -5.12 7.62 11.59
CA TYR A 181 -4.16 8.32 12.44
C TYR A 181 -4.77 8.87 13.75
N ALA A 182 -6.05 8.61 14.03
CA ALA A 182 -6.59 8.87 15.36
C ALA A 182 -5.84 8.05 16.41
N LYS A 183 -5.67 8.64 17.59
CA LYS A 183 -5.14 7.94 18.76
C LYS A 183 -6.27 7.12 19.38
N VAL A 184 -6.03 5.83 19.56
CA VAL A 184 -6.91 4.89 20.26
C VAL A 184 -6.21 4.53 21.56
N LEU A 185 -6.94 4.56 22.67
CA LEU A 185 -6.40 4.18 23.98
C LEU A 185 -6.08 2.68 23.98
N GLN A 186 -4.81 2.34 24.10
CA GLN A 186 -4.32 0.97 24.16
C GLN A 186 -4.28 0.45 25.59
N LEU A 187 -3.82 1.28 26.53
CA LEU A 187 -3.77 0.96 27.95
C LEU A 187 -4.11 2.24 28.73
N PRO A 188 -4.99 2.18 29.76
CA PRO A 188 -5.35 3.35 30.54
C PRO A 188 -4.15 3.99 31.25
N PHE A 189 -3.27 3.17 31.85
CA PHE A 189 -2.15 3.63 32.68
C PHE A 189 -0.97 2.66 32.53
N ASP A 190 0.22 3.19 32.25
CA ASP A 190 1.46 2.44 32.36
C ASP A 190 2.09 2.54 33.76
N GLU A 191 3.33 2.10 33.92
CA GLU A 191 4.06 2.16 35.20
C GLU A 191 4.31 3.60 35.71
N HIS A 192 4.04 4.61 34.88
CA HIS A 192 4.15 6.04 35.20
C HIS A 192 2.78 6.74 35.30
N ALA A 193 1.70 5.97 35.33
CA ALA A 193 0.33 6.46 35.29
C ALA A 193 0.02 7.31 34.05
N GLU A 194 0.71 7.06 32.94
CA GLU A 194 0.43 7.72 31.67
C GLU A 194 -0.43 6.82 30.75
N PRO A 195 -1.41 7.39 30.03
CA PRO A 195 -2.19 6.63 29.06
C PRO A 195 -1.36 6.26 27.84
N VAL A 196 -1.36 4.97 27.50
CA VAL A 196 -0.69 4.45 26.32
C VAL A 196 -1.62 4.53 25.12
N TRP A 197 -1.19 5.23 24.09
CA TRP A 197 -1.96 5.43 22.86
C TRP A 197 -1.37 4.63 21.70
N MET A 198 -2.24 4.05 20.89
CA MET A 198 -1.89 3.45 19.60
C MET A 198 -2.60 4.15 18.45
N LEU A 199 -2.15 3.94 17.22
CA LEU A 199 -2.85 4.49 16.05
C LEU A 199 -4.05 3.62 15.68
N GLN A 200 -5.13 4.25 15.22
CA GLN A 200 -6.32 3.60 14.69
C GLN A 200 -5.99 2.61 13.56
N SER A 201 -4.99 2.91 12.73
CA SER A 201 -4.45 1.99 11.72
C SER A 201 -3.85 0.73 12.34
N GLN A 202 -3.06 0.84 13.41
CA GLN A 202 -2.53 -0.32 14.13
C GLN A 202 -3.65 -1.16 14.74
N PHE A 203 -4.65 -0.51 15.34
CA PHE A 203 -5.81 -1.19 15.94
C PHE A 203 -6.65 -1.94 14.88
N LEU A 204 -6.80 -1.36 13.69
CA LEU A 204 -7.46 -2.00 12.53
C LEU A 204 -6.58 -3.03 11.79
N LYS A 205 -5.35 -3.26 12.26
CA LYS A 205 -4.32 -4.12 11.62
C LYS A 205 -3.88 -3.65 10.23
N TYR A 206 -3.92 -2.34 9.99
CA TYR A 206 -3.30 -1.66 8.87
C TYR A 206 -1.90 -1.21 9.26
N THR A 207 -0.95 -2.14 9.21
CA THR A 207 0.42 -1.98 9.72
C THR A 207 1.37 -1.25 8.77
N GLY A 208 0.85 -0.58 7.73
CA GLY A 208 1.70 0.06 6.72
C GLY A 208 2.35 -0.93 5.76
N THR A 209 1.94 -2.20 5.73
CA THR A 209 2.42 -3.19 4.75
C THR A 209 1.32 -3.53 3.75
N PRO A 210 1.65 -3.77 2.47
CA PRO A 210 0.67 -4.18 1.48
C PRO A 210 -0.05 -5.48 1.90
N PRO A 211 -1.34 -5.65 1.56
CA PRO A 211 -2.03 -6.91 1.79
C PRO A 211 -1.28 -8.05 1.09
N LYS A 212 -0.99 -9.14 1.80
CA LYS A 212 -0.53 -10.39 1.18
C LYS A 212 -1.76 -11.18 0.76
N TYR A 213 -1.99 -11.25 -0.55
CA TYR A 213 -3.08 -12.07 -1.09
C TYR A 213 -2.67 -13.54 -1.11
N VAL A 214 -3.63 -14.42 -0.79
CA VAL A 214 -3.53 -15.88 -0.97
C VAL A 214 -4.38 -16.29 -2.17
N GLY A 215 -4.23 -17.52 -2.66
CA GLY A 215 -5.01 -18.04 -3.79
C GLY A 215 -4.58 -17.49 -5.15
N ILE A 216 -5.55 -17.24 -6.04
CA ILE A 216 -5.28 -16.80 -7.43
C ILE A 216 -4.56 -15.45 -7.44
N ALA A 217 -5.00 -14.49 -6.63
CA ALA A 217 -4.38 -13.17 -6.55
C ALA A 217 -2.93 -13.23 -6.05
N GLY A 218 -2.64 -14.09 -5.07
CA GLY A 218 -1.27 -14.33 -4.59
C GLY A 218 -0.38 -15.00 -5.65
N SER A 219 -0.94 -15.95 -6.41
CA SER A 219 -0.23 -16.63 -7.50
C SER A 219 0.12 -15.66 -8.64
N VAL A 220 -0.83 -14.79 -9.00
CA VAL A 220 -0.63 -13.73 -10.00
C VAL A 220 0.44 -12.75 -9.54
N ALA A 221 0.37 -12.26 -8.29
CA ALA A 221 1.40 -11.38 -7.74
C ALA A 221 2.80 -12.03 -7.79
N SER A 222 2.92 -13.29 -7.33
CA SER A 222 4.19 -14.02 -7.35
C SER A 222 4.71 -14.24 -8.77
N PHE A 223 3.83 -14.55 -9.73
CA PHE A 223 4.20 -14.70 -11.14
C PHE A 223 4.80 -13.40 -11.70
N PHE A 224 4.13 -12.25 -11.50
CA PHE A 224 4.62 -10.97 -12.00
C PHE A 224 5.89 -10.49 -11.28
N ASP A 225 6.03 -10.78 -9.98
CA ASP A 225 7.25 -10.48 -9.23
C ASP A 225 8.44 -11.25 -9.79
N TRP A 226 8.32 -12.56 -9.97
CA TRP A 226 9.38 -13.39 -10.57
C TRP A 226 9.64 -13.01 -12.02
N LEU A 227 8.59 -12.74 -12.80
CA LEU A 227 8.72 -12.24 -14.16
C LEU A 227 9.56 -10.95 -14.18
N THR A 228 9.26 -10.00 -13.29
CA THR A 228 10.00 -8.74 -13.18
C THR A 228 11.47 -8.99 -12.83
N VAL A 229 11.74 -9.79 -11.80
CA VAL A 229 13.11 -10.10 -11.39
C VAL A 229 13.89 -10.76 -12.53
N VAL A 230 13.33 -11.79 -13.16
CA VAL A 230 14.00 -12.52 -14.25
C VAL A 230 14.24 -11.62 -15.45
N VAL A 231 13.23 -10.86 -15.89
CA VAL A 231 13.36 -9.95 -17.03
C VAL A 231 14.39 -8.87 -16.71
N MET A 232 14.35 -8.24 -15.53
CA MET A 232 15.32 -7.21 -15.16
C MET A 232 16.76 -7.75 -15.10
N ILE A 233 16.98 -8.95 -14.57
CA ILE A 233 18.30 -9.58 -14.57
C ILE A 233 18.80 -9.78 -16.01
N LEU A 234 17.94 -10.25 -16.91
CA LEU A 234 18.29 -10.44 -18.32
C LEU A 234 18.59 -9.11 -19.03
N LEU A 235 17.75 -8.09 -18.85
CA LEU A 235 17.94 -6.77 -19.48
C LEU A 235 19.19 -6.07 -18.94
N ILE A 236 19.39 -6.04 -17.62
CA ILE A 236 20.57 -5.43 -16.99
C ILE A 236 21.82 -6.22 -17.37
N GLY A 237 21.78 -7.55 -17.32
CA GLY A 237 22.91 -8.39 -17.73
C GLY A 237 23.33 -8.12 -19.17
N HIS A 238 22.36 -7.96 -20.07
CA HIS A 238 22.61 -7.60 -21.47
C HIS A 238 23.23 -6.21 -21.61
N ILE A 239 22.72 -5.20 -20.89
CA ILE A 239 23.29 -3.84 -20.87
C ILE A 239 24.74 -3.86 -20.37
N LEU A 240 25.01 -4.57 -19.28
CA LEU A 240 26.36 -4.68 -18.72
C LEU A 240 27.33 -5.35 -19.70
N MET A 241 26.88 -6.36 -20.45
CA MET A 241 27.66 -6.95 -21.53
C MET A 241 27.97 -5.92 -22.63
N ASP A 242 26.97 -5.19 -23.14
CA ASP A 242 27.16 -4.16 -24.17
C ASP A 242 28.13 -3.06 -23.72
N ILE A 243 28.01 -2.57 -22.48
CA ILE A 243 28.91 -1.59 -21.87
C ILE A 243 30.35 -2.13 -21.81
N SER A 244 30.54 -3.35 -21.32
CA SER A 244 31.87 -3.95 -21.10
C SER A 244 32.70 -4.07 -22.38
N ILE A 245 32.04 -4.31 -23.51
CA ILE A 245 32.72 -4.44 -24.80
C ILE A 245 33.02 -3.07 -25.41
N ARG A 246 32.10 -2.12 -25.25
CA ARG A 246 32.24 -0.77 -25.80
C ARG A 246 33.28 0.05 -25.04
N PHE A 247 33.44 -0.16 -23.73
CA PHE A 247 34.55 0.43 -22.98
C PHE A 247 35.92 -0.02 -23.53
N GLY A 248 36.03 -1.24 -24.06
CA GLY A 248 37.26 -1.76 -24.68
C GLY A 248 37.50 -1.32 -26.14
N LYS A 249 36.48 -0.78 -26.82
CA LYS A 249 36.56 -0.27 -28.21
C LYS A 249 36.24 1.22 -28.26
N ARG A 250 37.00 2.03 -27.51
CA ARG A 250 37.02 3.49 -27.70
C ARG A 250 37.89 3.82 -28.92
N SER A 251 37.41 3.51 -30.12
CA SER A 251 38.10 3.88 -31.37
C SER A 251 37.39 5.04 -32.05
N LEU A 252 37.94 6.23 -31.79
CA LEU A 252 38.28 7.33 -32.70
C LEU A 252 37.63 7.41 -34.09
N ASN A 253 37.33 8.68 -34.42
CA ASN A 253 37.15 9.31 -35.73
C ASN A 253 35.83 9.07 -36.48
N LYS A 254 34.86 9.96 -36.21
CA LYS A 254 33.87 10.32 -37.23
C LYS A 254 34.52 11.32 -38.19
N LYS A 255 34.92 10.86 -39.39
CA LYS A 255 35.23 11.77 -40.50
C LYS A 255 33.92 12.42 -40.95
N THR A 256 33.91 13.74 -40.97
CA THR A 256 32.83 14.59 -41.47
C THR A 256 32.73 14.45 -43.00
N THR A 257 32.03 13.42 -43.47
CA THR A 257 31.49 13.38 -44.84
C THR A 257 30.10 14.01 -44.84
N ALA A 258 29.75 14.67 -45.96
CA ALA A 258 28.59 15.55 -46.08
C ALA A 258 27.30 14.94 -45.50
N THR A 259 26.65 15.68 -44.61
CA THR A 259 25.46 15.26 -43.85
C THR A 259 24.22 15.16 -44.75
N VAL A 260 24.08 14.06 -45.47
CA VAL A 260 22.81 13.71 -46.10
C VAL A 260 21.87 13.20 -45.01
N TRP A 261 20.78 13.93 -44.79
CA TRP A 261 19.74 13.56 -43.85
C TRP A 261 18.70 12.68 -44.54
N VAL A 262 18.47 11.49 -43.98
CA VAL A 262 17.48 10.53 -44.42
C VAL A 262 16.29 10.56 -43.45
N GLN A 263 15.07 10.61 -43.99
CA GLN A 263 13.86 10.53 -43.17
C GLN A 263 13.56 9.07 -42.82
N ARG A 264 13.69 8.72 -41.54
CA ARG A 264 13.46 7.35 -41.03
C ARG A 264 12.03 7.15 -40.54
N PHE A 265 11.42 8.18 -39.94
CA PHE A 265 10.07 8.09 -39.36
C PHE A 265 9.11 9.12 -39.95
N ASN A 266 7.89 8.67 -40.25
CA ASN A 266 6.79 9.52 -40.70
C ASN A 266 6.25 10.40 -39.54
N ILE A 267 5.55 11.49 -39.85
CA ILE A 267 4.88 12.36 -38.87
C ILE A 267 3.87 11.59 -38.01
N HIS A 268 3.17 10.60 -38.59
CA HIS A 268 2.22 9.76 -37.85
C HIS A 268 2.88 8.95 -36.75
N PHE A 269 4.04 8.34 -37.02
CA PHE A 269 4.83 7.62 -36.01
C PHE A 269 5.31 8.54 -34.89
N ARG A 270 5.76 9.76 -35.23
CA ARG A 270 6.20 10.75 -34.25
C ARG A 270 5.05 11.24 -33.37
N ALA A 271 3.90 11.51 -33.97
CA ALA A 271 2.69 11.92 -33.25
C ALA A 271 2.20 10.81 -32.30
N GLN A 272 2.15 9.55 -32.77
CA GLN A 272 1.83 8.39 -31.93
C GLN A 272 2.80 8.26 -30.75
N HIS A 273 4.10 8.39 -31.01
CA HIS A 273 5.12 8.31 -29.97
C HIS A 273 5.00 9.44 -28.94
N LEU A 274 4.76 10.68 -29.37
CA LEU A 274 4.54 11.81 -28.46
C LEU A 274 3.27 11.63 -27.61
N MET A 275 2.22 11.07 -28.18
CA MET A 275 0.99 10.75 -27.46
C MET A 275 1.21 9.60 -26.46
N LEU A 276 1.98 8.57 -26.84
CA LEU A 276 2.39 7.50 -25.94
C LEU A 276 3.25 8.02 -24.79
N LEU A 277 4.26 8.85 -25.09
CA LEU A 277 5.16 9.41 -24.08
C LEU A 277 4.40 10.30 -23.10
N SER A 278 3.52 11.18 -23.58
CA SER A 278 2.72 12.03 -22.69
C SER A 278 1.72 11.23 -21.85
N SER A 279 1.03 10.24 -22.43
CA SER A 279 0.09 9.40 -21.67
C SER A 279 0.77 8.48 -20.66
N VAL A 280 1.83 7.78 -21.06
CA VAL A 280 2.51 6.78 -20.22
C VAL A 280 3.44 7.43 -19.21
N LEU A 281 4.42 8.23 -19.66
CA LEU A 281 5.46 8.76 -18.79
C LEU A 281 4.93 9.89 -17.90
N LEU A 282 4.18 10.85 -18.46
CA LEU A 282 3.76 12.04 -17.70
C LEU A 282 2.47 11.82 -16.91
N LEU A 283 1.46 11.18 -17.51
CA LEU A 283 0.17 11.01 -16.83
C LEU A 283 0.13 9.71 -16.00
N LEU A 284 0.39 8.56 -16.61
CA LEU A 284 0.22 7.26 -15.95
C LEU A 284 1.31 6.94 -14.94
N PHE A 285 2.59 7.15 -15.23
CA PHE A 285 3.66 6.84 -14.27
C PHE A 285 3.67 7.81 -13.10
N LEU A 286 3.51 9.12 -13.36
CA LEU A 286 3.45 10.09 -12.28
C LEU A 286 2.27 9.79 -11.35
N SER A 287 1.05 9.64 -11.90
CA SER A 287 -0.12 9.29 -11.09
C SER A 287 0.00 7.90 -10.44
N GLY A 288 0.60 6.94 -11.15
CA GLY A 288 0.84 5.58 -10.70
C GLY A 288 1.72 5.51 -9.46
N ILE A 289 2.78 6.33 -9.38
CA ILE A 289 3.67 6.40 -8.20
C ILE A 289 2.90 6.85 -6.96
N PHE A 290 2.08 7.90 -7.07
CA PHE A 290 1.27 8.38 -5.93
C PHE A 290 0.19 7.37 -5.53
N LEU A 291 -0.48 6.75 -6.51
CA LEU A 291 -1.49 5.72 -6.24
C LEU A 291 -0.87 4.43 -5.67
N TRP A 292 0.34 4.07 -6.08
CA TRP A 292 1.08 2.93 -5.55
C TRP A 292 1.43 3.13 -4.08
N GLY A 293 1.78 4.35 -3.66
CA GLY A 293 2.00 4.67 -2.25
C GLY A 293 0.78 4.34 -1.37
N LEU A 294 -0.44 4.46 -1.89
CA LEU A 294 -1.67 4.15 -1.16
C LEU A 294 -1.89 2.65 -0.93
N ARG A 295 -1.10 1.78 -1.57
CA ARG A 295 -1.08 0.34 -1.30
C ARG A 295 -0.58 0.00 0.11
N TYR A 296 0.08 0.93 0.79
CA TYR A 296 0.56 0.80 2.17
C TYR A 296 -0.45 1.41 3.15
N PRO A 297 -1.45 0.66 3.63
CA PRO A 297 -2.53 1.21 4.46
C PRO A 297 -1.99 1.65 5.82
N GLY A 298 -2.30 2.87 6.24
CA GLY A 298 -1.76 3.45 7.49
C GLY A 298 -0.34 4.02 7.37
N ALA A 299 0.26 4.02 6.18
CA ALA A 299 1.56 4.68 5.96
C ALA A 299 1.41 6.20 5.87
N LYS A 300 1.82 6.90 6.93
CA LYS A 300 1.77 8.38 7.01
C LYS A 300 2.48 9.08 5.85
N TRP A 301 3.64 8.56 5.42
CA TRP A 301 4.41 9.14 4.32
C TRP A 301 3.63 9.13 3.00
N ALA A 302 2.93 8.03 2.70
CA ALA A 302 2.18 7.88 1.46
C ALA A 302 0.95 8.79 1.41
N SER A 303 0.21 8.87 2.53
CA SER A 303 -0.94 9.79 2.64
C SER A 303 -0.48 11.26 2.59
N ALA A 304 0.64 11.59 3.24
CA ALA A 304 1.20 12.94 3.22
C ALA A 304 1.64 13.36 1.80
N LEU A 305 2.37 12.49 1.11
CA LEU A 305 2.84 12.74 -0.26
C LEU A 305 1.64 12.94 -1.21
N THR A 306 0.67 12.03 -1.17
CA THR A 306 -0.53 12.12 -2.02
C THR A 306 -1.36 13.36 -1.69
N SER A 307 -1.48 13.73 -0.41
CA SER A 307 -2.22 14.93 0.02
C SER A 307 -1.55 16.23 -0.39
N ALA A 308 -0.22 16.29 -0.41
CA ALA A 308 0.53 17.49 -0.78
C ALA A 308 0.30 17.89 -2.25
N PHE A 309 0.14 16.91 -3.15
CA PHE A 309 -0.01 17.14 -4.58
C PHE A 309 -1.47 16.96 -5.06
N GLY A 310 -2.42 17.66 -4.43
CA GLY A 310 -3.82 17.70 -4.89
C GLY A 310 -4.74 16.59 -4.36
N GLY A 311 -4.19 15.63 -3.62
CA GLY A 311 -4.95 14.53 -3.00
C GLY A 311 -5.26 13.38 -3.94
N ILE A 312 -5.84 12.32 -3.39
CA ILE A 312 -6.13 11.08 -4.11
C ILE A 312 -7.09 11.27 -5.29
N ASP A 313 -8.11 12.12 -5.15
CA ASP A 313 -9.12 12.29 -6.21
C ASP A 313 -8.52 12.96 -7.45
N PHE A 314 -7.59 13.88 -7.26
CA PHE A 314 -6.82 14.49 -8.35
C PHE A 314 -6.02 13.43 -9.12
N TRP A 315 -5.20 12.65 -8.42
CA TRP A 315 -4.37 11.62 -9.06
C TRP A 315 -5.19 10.53 -9.74
N ARG A 316 -6.35 10.15 -9.18
CA ARG A 316 -7.28 9.22 -9.84
C ARG A 316 -7.84 9.77 -11.14
N ILE A 317 -8.13 11.07 -11.21
CA ILE A 317 -8.60 11.72 -12.45
C ILE A 317 -7.46 11.74 -13.48
N ILE A 318 -6.28 12.21 -13.10
CA ILE A 318 -5.10 12.25 -13.98
C ILE A 318 -4.76 10.85 -14.50
N HIS A 319 -4.82 9.81 -13.66
CA HIS A 319 -4.58 8.44 -14.06
C HIS A 319 -5.59 7.95 -15.12
N ARG A 320 -6.88 8.26 -14.95
CA ARG A 320 -7.93 7.91 -15.93
C ARG A 320 -7.77 8.68 -17.25
N ILE A 321 -7.38 9.95 -17.21
CA ILE A 321 -7.06 10.73 -18.41
C ILE A 321 -5.87 10.10 -19.15
N GLY A 322 -4.82 9.73 -18.42
CA GLY A 322 -3.67 9.01 -18.99
C GLY A 322 -4.06 7.66 -19.60
N GLY A 323 -4.93 6.89 -18.93
CA GLY A 323 -5.44 5.62 -19.43
C GLY A 323 -6.27 5.77 -20.70
N ALA A 324 -7.15 6.78 -20.76
CA ALA A 324 -7.89 7.10 -21.98
C ALA A 324 -6.96 7.51 -23.13
N GLY A 325 -5.90 8.29 -22.83
CA GLY A 325 -4.87 8.65 -23.80
C GLY A 325 -4.10 7.43 -24.34
N LEU A 326 -3.77 6.47 -23.48
CA LEU A 326 -3.12 5.22 -23.88
C LEU A 326 -4.05 4.39 -24.79
N ILE A 327 -5.33 4.25 -24.45
CA ILE A 327 -6.32 3.55 -25.27
C ILE A 327 -6.44 4.21 -26.64
N MET A 328 -6.56 5.54 -26.68
CA MET A 328 -6.64 6.30 -27.93
C MET A 328 -5.38 6.13 -28.78
N THR A 329 -4.20 6.05 -28.15
CA THR A 329 -2.92 5.80 -28.85
C THR A 329 -2.90 4.40 -29.47
N CYS A 330 -3.32 3.39 -28.71
CA CYS A 330 -3.40 2.01 -29.21
C CYS A 330 -4.40 1.88 -30.36
N LEU A 331 -5.58 2.49 -30.23
CA LEU A 331 -6.59 2.51 -31.31
C LEU A 331 -6.04 3.21 -32.55
N TYR A 332 -5.43 4.39 -32.40
CA TYR A 332 -4.84 5.11 -33.51
C TYR A 332 -3.74 4.29 -34.21
N HIS A 333 -2.91 3.58 -33.44
CA HIS A 333 -1.88 2.70 -33.98
C HIS A 333 -2.47 1.52 -34.76
N ILE A 334 -3.52 0.87 -34.24
CA ILE A 334 -4.21 -0.24 -34.91
C ILE A 334 -4.87 0.24 -36.22
N PHE A 335 -5.61 1.35 -36.18
CA PHE A 335 -6.25 1.92 -37.37
C PHE A 335 -5.21 2.34 -38.42
N TYR A 336 -4.11 2.98 -38.02
CA TYR A 336 -3.02 3.33 -38.93
C TYR A 336 -2.39 2.09 -39.58
N SER A 337 -2.14 1.03 -38.80
CA SER A 337 -1.53 -0.21 -39.30
C SER A 337 -2.45 -0.99 -40.24
N ILE A 338 -3.77 -0.87 -40.09
CA ILE A 338 -4.76 -1.50 -40.98
C ILE A 338 -4.97 -0.67 -42.24
N LEU A 339 -5.10 0.65 -42.13
CA LEU A 339 -5.55 1.51 -43.24
C LEU A 339 -4.40 2.04 -44.12
N HIS A 340 -3.22 2.31 -43.56
CA HIS A 340 -2.09 2.84 -44.33
C HIS A 340 -1.12 1.74 -44.75
N GLU A 341 -0.70 1.77 -46.02
CA GLU A 341 0.24 0.80 -46.59
C GLU A 341 1.60 0.82 -45.88
N GLU A 342 2.10 2.00 -45.52
CA GLU A 342 3.34 2.17 -44.75
C GLU A 342 3.22 1.55 -43.35
N GLY A 343 2.10 1.79 -42.66
CA GLY A 343 1.84 1.22 -41.34
C GLY A 343 1.76 -0.31 -41.39
N ARG A 344 1.08 -0.87 -42.40
CA ARG A 344 0.98 -2.31 -42.61
C ARG A 344 2.32 -2.96 -42.89
N ARG A 345 3.13 -2.32 -43.75
CA ARG A 345 4.48 -2.77 -44.07
C ARG A 345 5.36 -2.81 -42.82
N ASP A 346 5.36 -1.73 -42.05
CA ASP A 346 6.20 -1.59 -40.87
C ASP A 346 5.75 -2.56 -39.77
N PHE A 347 4.44 -2.78 -39.58
CA PHE A 347 3.90 -3.78 -38.67
C PHE A 347 4.36 -5.21 -39.04
N ILE A 348 4.29 -5.59 -40.33
CA ILE A 348 4.74 -6.91 -40.80
C ILE A 348 6.27 -7.08 -40.63
N LEU A 349 7.03 -6.00 -40.76
CA LEU A 349 8.48 -6.02 -40.52
C LEU A 349 8.84 -6.11 -39.03
N MET A 350 7.95 -5.66 -38.13
CA MET A 350 8.10 -5.77 -36.68
C MET A 350 7.75 -7.17 -36.12
N LEU A 351 7.13 -8.04 -36.92
CA LEU A 351 6.88 -9.44 -36.50
C LEU A 351 8.22 -10.18 -36.26
N PRO A 352 8.35 -10.92 -35.14
CA PRO A 352 9.56 -11.68 -34.86
C PRO A 352 9.77 -12.76 -35.92
N ARG A 353 10.93 -12.76 -36.58
CA ARG A 353 11.31 -13.80 -37.56
C ARG A 353 12.39 -14.70 -36.96
N LYS A 354 12.52 -15.92 -37.49
CA LYS A 354 13.59 -16.86 -37.09
C LYS A 354 14.99 -16.23 -37.16
N TYR A 355 15.19 -15.34 -38.12
CA TYR A 355 16.44 -14.58 -38.27
C TYR A 355 16.77 -13.72 -37.03
N ASP A 356 15.77 -13.11 -36.37
CA ASP A 356 15.99 -12.25 -35.21
C ASP A 356 16.65 -13.01 -34.05
N PHE A 357 16.24 -14.27 -33.82
CA PHE A 357 16.84 -15.16 -32.82
C PHE A 357 18.29 -15.53 -33.17
N THR A 358 18.58 -15.72 -34.46
CA THR A 358 19.96 -16.00 -34.91
C THR A 358 20.87 -14.79 -34.69
N THR A 359 20.40 -13.57 -34.99
CA THR A 359 21.13 -12.33 -34.69
C THR A 359 21.27 -12.07 -33.19
N LEU A 360 20.29 -12.44 -32.37
CA LEU A 360 20.39 -12.34 -30.91
C LEU A 360 21.52 -13.26 -30.40
N TRP A 361 21.55 -14.52 -30.85
CA TRP A 361 22.61 -15.47 -30.47
C TRP A 361 23.98 -15.05 -31.00
N GLN A 362 24.05 -14.52 -32.22
CA GLN A 362 25.28 -13.93 -32.76
C GLN A 362 25.74 -12.73 -31.94
N ASN A 363 24.82 -11.89 -31.45
CA ASN A 363 25.17 -10.77 -30.60
C ASN A 363 25.64 -11.22 -29.21
N ILE A 364 25.05 -12.27 -28.63
CA ILE A 364 25.56 -12.88 -27.39
C ILE A 364 26.96 -13.47 -27.61
N LYS A 365 27.20 -14.16 -28.72
CA LYS A 365 28.54 -14.68 -29.09
C LYS A 365 29.55 -13.56 -29.30
N TYR A 366 29.16 -12.48 -29.97
CA TYR A 366 29.97 -11.28 -30.11
C TYR A 366 30.27 -10.67 -28.73
N PHE A 367 29.28 -10.68 -27.84
CA PHE A 367 29.43 -10.13 -26.50
C PHE A 367 30.37 -10.93 -25.60
N LEU A 368 30.28 -12.25 -25.68
CA LEU A 368 31.19 -13.18 -25.00
C LEU A 368 32.55 -13.31 -25.72
N ARG A 369 32.84 -12.46 -26.71
CA ARG A 369 34.06 -12.46 -27.55
C ARG A 369 34.33 -13.75 -28.33
N PHE A 370 33.33 -14.63 -28.46
CA PHE A 370 33.41 -15.85 -29.28
C PHE A 370 33.27 -15.57 -30.78
N SER A 371 32.82 -14.38 -31.19
CA SER A 371 32.78 -13.93 -32.59
C SER A 371 33.39 -12.53 -32.73
N LYS A 372 34.15 -12.30 -33.80
CA LYS A 372 34.72 -10.98 -34.14
C LYS A 372 33.79 -10.12 -35.00
N GLU A 373 32.73 -10.71 -35.56
CA GLU A 373 31.81 -10.03 -36.48
C GLU A 373 30.64 -9.39 -35.73
N ALA A 374 30.41 -8.09 -35.99
CA ALA A 374 29.23 -7.39 -35.48
C ALA A 374 27.97 -7.85 -36.23
N PRO A 375 26.84 -8.06 -35.54
CA PRO A 375 25.59 -8.49 -36.18
C PRO A 375 25.09 -7.44 -37.18
N LYS A 376 24.70 -7.89 -38.38
CA LYS A 376 24.12 -7.05 -39.42
C LYS A 376 22.61 -6.99 -39.24
N PHE A 377 22.05 -5.79 -39.13
CA PHE A 377 20.63 -5.58 -38.91
C PHE A 377 19.94 -5.06 -40.19
N GLY A 378 18.66 -5.43 -40.37
CA GLY A 378 17.77 -4.81 -41.36
C GLY A 378 17.12 -3.54 -40.80
N ARG A 379 16.01 -3.10 -41.38
CA ARG A 379 15.31 -1.84 -41.01
C ARG A 379 14.98 -1.67 -39.52
N PHE A 380 14.70 -2.79 -38.82
CA PHE A 380 14.53 -2.83 -37.36
C PHE A 380 15.47 -3.87 -36.75
N THR A 381 16.16 -3.46 -35.68
CA THR A 381 17.00 -4.33 -34.87
C THR A 381 16.15 -5.23 -33.96
N TYR A 382 16.71 -6.33 -33.45
CA TYR A 382 15.97 -7.22 -32.55
C TYR A 382 15.58 -6.54 -31.23
N PHE A 383 16.35 -5.55 -30.79
CA PHE A 383 16.06 -4.73 -29.61
C PHE A 383 14.84 -3.84 -29.81
N GLU A 384 14.76 -3.18 -30.96
CA GLU A 384 13.62 -2.31 -31.31
C GLU A 384 12.33 -3.15 -31.46
N LYS A 385 12.43 -4.36 -32.02
CA LYS A 385 11.30 -5.30 -32.07
C LYS A 385 10.88 -5.76 -30.68
N PHE A 386 11.84 -6.09 -29.81
CA PHE A 386 11.57 -6.47 -28.43
C PHE A 386 10.86 -5.34 -27.68
N ASP A 387 11.35 -4.10 -27.80
CA ASP A 387 10.71 -2.91 -27.20
C ASP A 387 9.27 -2.74 -27.69
N TYR A 388 9.05 -2.86 -29.00
CA TYR A 388 7.72 -2.76 -29.59
C TYR A 388 6.75 -3.79 -29.00
N TRP A 389 7.14 -5.07 -28.97
CA TRP A 389 6.28 -6.13 -28.46
C TRP A 389 6.09 -6.07 -26.94
N ALA A 390 7.13 -5.69 -26.19
CA ALA A 390 7.04 -5.48 -24.75
C ALA A 390 5.99 -4.38 -24.44
N VAL A 391 6.04 -3.24 -25.14
CA VAL A 391 5.08 -2.14 -24.97
C VAL A 391 3.69 -2.54 -25.46
N PHE A 392 3.57 -3.29 -26.55
CA PHE A 392 2.29 -3.74 -27.10
C PHE A 392 1.54 -4.67 -26.11
N TRP A 393 2.22 -5.70 -25.62
CA TRP A 393 1.65 -6.63 -24.64
C TRP A 393 1.42 -5.97 -23.28
N GLY A 394 2.36 -5.14 -22.82
CA GLY A 394 2.18 -4.37 -21.60
C GLY A 394 0.95 -3.47 -21.68
N SER A 395 0.75 -2.79 -22.82
CA SER A 395 -0.45 -1.96 -23.06
C SER A 395 -1.74 -2.80 -23.05
N ALA A 396 -1.75 -3.99 -23.65
CA ALA A 396 -2.91 -4.87 -23.63
C ALA A 396 -3.29 -5.31 -22.21
N ILE A 397 -2.31 -5.71 -21.39
CA ILE A 397 -2.52 -6.09 -19.98
C ILE A 397 -2.99 -4.88 -19.17
N MET A 398 -2.34 -3.73 -19.31
CA MET A 398 -2.65 -2.51 -18.57
C MET A 398 -4.05 -1.95 -18.91
N ILE A 399 -4.41 -1.91 -20.19
CA ILE A 399 -5.75 -1.48 -20.63
C ILE A 399 -6.80 -2.48 -20.16
N GLY A 400 -6.57 -3.80 -20.33
CA GLY A 400 -7.54 -4.83 -19.95
C GLY A 400 -7.83 -4.83 -18.44
N THR A 401 -6.77 -4.87 -17.62
CA THR A 401 -6.89 -4.83 -16.15
C THR A 401 -7.43 -3.48 -15.67
N GLY A 402 -7.00 -2.37 -16.29
CA GLY A 402 -7.47 -1.02 -15.96
C GLY A 402 -8.96 -0.81 -16.24
N LEU A 403 -9.47 -1.27 -17.39
CA LEU A 403 -10.89 -1.22 -17.73
C LEU A 403 -11.73 -2.11 -16.80
N ALA A 404 -11.24 -3.30 -16.46
CA ALA A 404 -11.90 -4.18 -15.50
C ALA A 404 -12.04 -3.53 -14.11
N MET A 405 -11.04 -2.77 -13.68
CA MET A 405 -11.07 -2.02 -12.42
C MET A 405 -11.92 -0.76 -12.48
N TRP A 406 -11.90 -0.05 -13.61
CA TRP A 406 -12.67 1.20 -13.78
C TRP A 406 -14.18 0.89 -13.86
N PHE A 407 -14.57 -0.11 -14.63
CA PHE A 407 -15.97 -0.48 -14.87
C PHE A 407 -16.36 -1.79 -14.18
N HIS A 408 -16.00 -1.96 -12.90
CA HIS A 408 -16.24 -3.19 -12.16
C HIS A 408 -17.73 -3.57 -12.04
N ASP A 409 -18.62 -2.57 -11.97
CA ASP A 409 -20.07 -2.81 -11.87
C ASP A 409 -20.63 -3.37 -13.18
N ILE A 410 -20.18 -2.83 -14.32
CA ILE A 410 -20.54 -3.33 -15.65
C ILE A 410 -19.95 -4.75 -15.83
N LEU A 411 -18.71 -4.96 -15.40
CA LEU A 411 -18.05 -6.26 -15.49
C LEU A 411 -18.82 -7.34 -14.72
N LYS A 412 -19.28 -7.04 -13.50
CA LYS A 412 -20.10 -7.97 -12.71
C LYS A 412 -21.48 -8.22 -13.29
N LEU A 413 -22.05 -7.22 -13.98
CA LEU A 413 -23.33 -7.37 -14.66
C LEU A 413 -23.23 -8.27 -15.90
N ILE A 414 -22.15 -8.16 -16.67
CA ILE A 414 -21.89 -9.00 -17.84
C ILE A 414 -21.41 -10.41 -17.42
N PHE A 415 -20.57 -10.49 -16.40
CA PHE A 415 -20.01 -11.74 -15.88
C PHE A 415 -20.27 -11.88 -14.37
N PRO A 416 -21.43 -12.41 -13.96
CA PRO A 416 -21.78 -12.59 -12.55
C PRO A 416 -20.84 -13.53 -11.79
N SER A 417 -20.09 -14.39 -12.49
CA SER A 417 -19.08 -15.30 -11.94
C SER A 417 -17.77 -14.62 -11.54
N VAL A 418 -17.60 -13.32 -11.83
CA VAL A 418 -16.39 -12.57 -11.42
C VAL A 418 -16.36 -12.44 -9.91
N SER A 419 -15.54 -13.27 -9.28
CA SER A 419 -15.32 -13.26 -7.83
C SER A 419 -14.52 -12.02 -7.40
N MET A 420 -14.63 -11.66 -6.11
CA MET A 420 -13.78 -10.61 -5.53
C MET A 420 -12.28 -10.96 -5.62
N GLU A 421 -11.94 -12.26 -5.61
CA GLU A 421 -10.57 -12.72 -5.77
C GLU A 421 -10.00 -12.41 -7.15
N LEU A 422 -10.80 -12.57 -8.22
CA LEU A 422 -10.36 -12.24 -9.58
C LEU A 422 -10.10 -10.73 -9.73
N LEU A 423 -10.96 -9.88 -9.14
CA LEU A 423 -10.73 -8.43 -9.12
C LEU A 423 -9.46 -8.06 -8.35
N ASN A 424 -9.15 -8.77 -7.26
CA ASN A 424 -7.89 -8.57 -6.55
C ASN A 424 -6.70 -9.04 -7.40
N ALA A 425 -6.83 -10.13 -8.15
CA ALA A 425 -5.80 -10.58 -9.08
C ALA A 425 -5.54 -9.55 -10.20
N PHE A 426 -6.57 -8.89 -10.73
CA PHE A 426 -6.39 -7.80 -11.71
C PHE A 426 -5.68 -6.58 -11.11
N LYS A 427 -5.98 -6.21 -9.86
CA LYS A 427 -5.26 -5.13 -9.17
C LYS A 427 -3.77 -5.45 -9.02
N GLU A 428 -3.46 -6.70 -8.68
CA GLU A 428 -2.08 -7.17 -8.56
C GLU A 428 -1.38 -7.15 -9.93
N ALA A 429 -1.96 -7.80 -10.93
CA ALA A 429 -1.42 -7.80 -12.28
C ALA A 429 -1.17 -6.38 -12.80
N HIS A 430 -2.12 -5.46 -12.62
CA HIS A 430 -1.99 -4.07 -13.05
C HIS A 430 -0.83 -3.35 -12.34
N ALA A 431 -0.71 -3.52 -11.01
CA ALA A 431 0.32 -2.84 -10.23
C ALA A 431 1.73 -3.37 -10.54
N HIS A 432 1.89 -4.69 -10.66
CA HIS A 432 3.20 -5.29 -10.94
C HIS A 432 3.62 -5.10 -12.41
N GLU A 433 2.69 -5.19 -13.36
CA GLU A 433 2.97 -4.88 -14.77
C GLU A 433 3.35 -3.40 -14.96
N ALA A 434 2.69 -2.48 -14.25
CA ALA A 434 3.07 -1.07 -14.29
C ALA A 434 4.52 -0.85 -13.83
N LEU A 435 4.95 -1.56 -12.78
CA LEU A 435 6.33 -1.48 -12.28
C LEU A 435 7.32 -2.08 -13.29
N LEU A 436 7.01 -3.25 -13.86
CA LEU A 436 7.81 -3.89 -14.90
C LEU A 436 7.98 -2.98 -16.11
N ALA A 437 6.87 -2.43 -16.63
CA ALA A 437 6.87 -1.52 -17.76
C ALA A 437 7.67 -0.25 -17.48
N PHE A 438 7.52 0.35 -16.29
CA PHE A 438 8.31 1.50 -15.87
C PHE A 438 9.81 1.21 -15.87
N LEU A 439 10.22 0.10 -15.24
CA LEU A 439 11.63 -0.29 -15.17
C LEU A 439 12.20 -0.62 -16.55
N ALA A 440 11.45 -1.35 -17.38
CA ALA A 440 11.86 -1.66 -18.75
C ALA A 440 12.04 -0.39 -19.60
N ILE A 441 11.14 0.59 -19.48
CA ILE A 441 11.28 1.85 -20.22
C ILE A 441 12.49 2.63 -19.70
N VAL A 442 12.64 2.80 -18.38
CA VAL A 442 13.69 3.63 -17.81
C VAL A 442 15.09 3.02 -17.96
N ILE A 443 15.22 1.71 -17.75
CA ILE A 443 16.52 1.03 -17.75
C ILE A 443 16.91 0.60 -19.16
N TRP A 444 16.00 -0.03 -19.89
CA TRP A 444 16.32 -0.69 -21.14
C TRP A 444 16.06 0.18 -22.36
N HIS A 445 14.85 0.74 -22.48
CA HIS A 445 14.49 1.57 -23.62
C HIS A 445 15.34 2.85 -23.68
N ILE A 446 15.40 3.60 -22.57
CA ILE A 446 16.21 4.83 -22.51
C ILE A 446 17.70 4.53 -22.75
N TYR A 447 18.23 3.42 -22.23
CA TYR A 447 19.61 3.02 -22.50
C TYR A 447 19.85 2.79 -24.00
N ASN A 448 19.03 1.96 -24.63
CA ASN A 448 19.22 1.59 -26.03
C ASN A 448 19.01 2.76 -27.00
N VAL A 449 18.09 3.67 -26.68
CA VAL A 449 17.74 4.79 -27.55
C VAL A 449 18.62 6.02 -27.33
N HIS A 450 18.94 6.37 -26.08
CA HIS A 450 19.63 7.62 -25.73
C HIS A 450 21.08 7.45 -25.27
N PHE A 451 21.42 6.37 -24.55
CA PHE A 451 22.75 6.21 -23.96
C PHE A 451 23.70 5.32 -24.75
N ARG A 452 23.19 4.48 -25.66
CA ARG A 452 24.01 3.51 -26.38
C ARG A 452 24.86 4.15 -27.48
N GLY A 453 26.18 3.96 -27.39
CA GLY A 453 27.14 4.23 -28.46
C GLY A 453 27.31 5.73 -28.78
N ASN A 454 27.14 6.08 -30.07
CA ASN A 454 27.44 7.41 -30.62
C ASN A 454 26.26 8.41 -30.49
N ARG A 455 25.20 8.05 -29.75
CA ARG A 455 23.94 8.81 -29.63
C ARG A 455 23.82 9.60 -28.33
N PHE A 456 24.85 9.55 -27.49
CA PHE A 456 24.96 10.34 -26.26
C PHE A 456 25.09 11.84 -26.58
N PRO A 457 24.42 12.76 -25.86
CA PRO A 457 23.61 12.56 -24.64
C PRO A 457 22.13 12.23 -24.87
N ILE A 458 21.51 12.64 -25.97
CA ILE A 458 20.10 12.35 -26.33
C ILE A 458 19.99 12.24 -27.85
N SER A 459 19.45 11.11 -28.34
CA SER A 459 18.95 11.01 -29.72
C SER A 459 17.66 11.82 -29.89
N TRP A 460 17.64 12.74 -30.85
CA TRP A 460 16.46 13.56 -31.19
C TRP A 460 15.61 12.96 -32.31
N LEU A 461 15.95 11.74 -32.77
CA LEU A 461 15.29 11.02 -33.87
C LEU A 461 13.77 10.91 -33.67
N TRP A 462 13.30 10.76 -32.44
CA TRP A 462 11.87 10.65 -32.09
C TRP A 462 11.11 11.97 -32.28
N VAL A 463 11.78 13.13 -32.31
CA VAL A 463 11.18 14.46 -32.53
C VAL A 463 11.23 14.86 -34.01
N HIS A 464 12.41 14.81 -34.63
CA HIS A 464 12.57 15.29 -36.02
C HIS A 464 12.42 14.17 -37.07
N GLY A 465 12.56 12.90 -36.70
CA GLY A 465 12.37 11.75 -37.61
C GLY A 465 13.47 11.56 -38.66
N LYS A 466 14.62 12.25 -38.51
CA LYS A 466 15.72 12.27 -39.49
C LYS A 466 16.99 11.65 -38.90
N MET A 467 17.79 10.98 -39.73
CA MET A 467 19.09 10.41 -39.34
C MET A 467 20.12 10.67 -40.44
N THR A 468 21.39 10.81 -40.08
CA THR A 468 22.53 10.91 -40.99
C THR A 468 22.73 9.60 -41.76
N LYS A 469 22.94 9.67 -43.07
CA LYS A 469 23.12 8.48 -43.93
C LYS A 469 24.24 7.55 -43.46
N ASP A 470 25.38 8.12 -43.05
CA ASP A 470 26.51 7.36 -42.51
C ASP A 470 26.13 6.53 -41.26
N ASP A 471 25.29 7.08 -40.38
CA ASP A 471 24.82 6.34 -39.19
C ASP A 471 23.72 5.33 -39.54
N TYR A 472 22.90 5.61 -40.56
CA TYR A 472 21.90 4.67 -41.08
C TYR A 472 22.55 3.42 -41.66
N ASP A 473 23.55 3.59 -42.53
CA ASP A 473 24.23 2.49 -43.22
C ASP A 473 25.09 1.65 -42.24
N LEU A 474 25.60 2.28 -41.18
CA LEU A 474 26.32 1.59 -40.10
C LEU A 474 25.41 0.72 -39.22
N GLU A 475 24.20 1.21 -38.91
CA GLU A 475 23.29 0.52 -38.00
C GLU A 475 22.34 -0.45 -38.71
N HIS A 476 21.98 -0.16 -39.97
CA HIS A 476 21.02 -0.92 -40.78
C HIS A 476 21.63 -1.35 -42.13
N PRO A 477 22.76 -2.08 -42.14
CA PRO A 477 23.48 -2.42 -43.38
C PRO A 477 22.71 -3.35 -44.33
N LEU A 478 21.61 -3.96 -43.88
CA LEU A 478 20.77 -4.87 -44.68
C LEU A 478 19.44 -4.23 -45.11
N ASP A 479 19.26 -2.93 -44.91
CA ASP A 479 18.05 -2.26 -45.35
C ASP A 479 18.17 -1.70 -46.78
N ASP A 480 17.57 -2.40 -47.73
CA ASP A 480 17.55 -2.01 -49.15
C ASP A 480 16.48 -0.96 -49.48
N THR A 481 15.75 -0.42 -48.50
CA THR A 481 14.61 0.48 -48.77
C THR A 481 14.99 1.91 -49.16
N ILE A 482 16.26 2.30 -49.02
CA ILE A 482 16.77 3.66 -49.27
C ILE A 482 17.98 3.63 -50.24
N LYS A 483 18.04 2.62 -51.13
CA LYS A 483 19.01 2.58 -52.22
C LYS A 483 18.63 3.51 -53.36
#